data_AF-A0A968ST32-F1
#
_entry.id   AF-A0A968ST32-F1
#
_cell.length_a   1.000
_cell.length_b   1.000
_cell.length_c   1.000
_cell.angle_alpha   90.00
_cell.angle_beta   90.00
_cell.angle_gamma   90.00
#
_symmetry.space_group_name_H-M   'P 1'
#
loop_
_entity.id
_entity.type
_entity.pdbx_description
1 polymer ?
#
loop_
_entity_poly.entity_id
_entity_poly.type
_entity_poly.pdbx_seq_one_letter_code
_entity_poly.pdbx_strand_id
1 'polypeptide(L)' 'MADREMDYKELAAATGLHPVTANKLKNTYVMPPRLDRGTLEKLCQVLDCQPGDLLRWVPDQEGSL' A
#
# COMPACT_ATOMS: atom_id res chain seq x y z
N MET A 1 -5.43 -9.75 -13.33
CA MET A 1 -5.54 -8.46 -12.61
C MET A 1 -5.31 -8.77 -11.15
N ALA A 2 -4.12 -8.39 -10.63
CA ALA A 2 -3.60 -8.57 -9.26
C ALA A 2 -4.18 -9.74 -8.42
N ASP A 3 -4.14 -10.96 -8.96
CA ASP A 3 -4.43 -12.21 -8.24
C ASP A 3 -3.14 -12.71 -7.58
N ARG A 4 -2.61 -11.89 -6.66
CA ARG A 4 -1.41 -12.23 -5.90
C ARG A 4 -1.81 -12.25 -4.44
N GLU A 5 -2.02 -13.44 -3.89
CA GLU A 5 -2.16 -13.70 -2.45
C GLU A 5 -0.84 -13.44 -1.70
N MET A 6 -0.20 -12.30 -1.96
CA MET A 6 1.11 -11.97 -1.42
C MET A 6 0.97 -11.66 0.07
N ASP A 7 1.79 -12.31 0.89
CA ASP A 7 1.79 -12.03 2.32
C ASP A 7 2.38 -10.64 2.59
N TYR A 8 1.93 -9.99 3.66
CA TYR A 8 2.42 -8.66 4.02
C TYR A 8 3.93 -8.66 4.31
N LYS A 9 4.50 -9.80 4.73
CA LYS A 9 5.95 -9.96 4.91
C LYS A 9 6.70 -9.96 3.58
N GLU A 10 6.14 -10.60 2.56
CA GLU A 10 6.72 -10.62 1.22
C GLU A 10 6.61 -9.24 0.56
N LEU A 11 5.48 -8.56 0.75
CA LEU A 11 5.31 -7.17 0.33
C LEU A 11 6.34 -6.25 1.00
N ALA A 12 6.55 -6.39 2.31
CA ALA A 12 7.55 -5.63 3.06
C ALA A 12 8.96 -5.85 2.53
N ALA A 13 9.33 -7.12 2.29
CA ALA A 13 10.63 -7.48 1.73
C ALA A 13 10.85 -6.92 0.31
N ALA A 14 9.83 -7.00 -0.55
CA ALA A 14 9.92 -6.55 -1.93
C ALA A 14 9.94 -5.01 -2.05
N THR A 15 9.21 -4.30 -1.19
CA THR A 15 9.08 -2.84 -1.23
C THR A 15 10.09 -2.10 -0.34
N GLY A 16 10.73 -2.82 0.60
CA GLY A 16 11.57 -2.23 1.64
C GLY A 16 10.76 -1.51 2.74
N LEU A 17 9.45 -1.75 2.79
CA LEU A 17 8.59 -1.23 3.86
C LEU A 17 8.82 -1.98 5.17
N HIS A 18 8.62 -1.27 6.28
CA HIS A 18 8.55 -1.94 7.57
C HIS A 18 7.33 -2.89 7.60
N PRO A 19 7.44 -4.12 8.14
CA PRO A 19 6.37 -5.12 8.12
C PRO A 19 5.07 -4.63 8.79
N VAL A 20 5.17 -3.76 9.79
CA VAL A 20 4.01 -3.10 10.41
C VAL A 20 3.29 -2.17 9.42
N THR A 21 4.04 -1.42 8.61
CA THR A 21 3.48 -0.52 7.59
C THR A 21 2.84 -1.29 6.46
N ALA A 22 3.49 -2.36 5.99
CA ALA A 22 2.93 -3.25 4.97
C ALA A 22 1.62 -3.91 5.44
N ASN A 23 1.56 -4.34 6.71
CA ASN A 23 0.35 -4.87 7.33
C ASN A 23 -0.78 -3.80 7.37
N LYS A 24 -0.48 -2.58 7.80
CA LYS A 24 -1.45 -1.48 7.82
C LYS A 24 -2.01 -1.16 6.43
N LEU A 25 -1.15 -1.10 5.42
CA LEU A 25 -1.57 -0.89 4.03
C LEU A 25 -2.47 -2.02 3.53
N LYS A 26 -2.15 -3.29 3.84
CA LYS A 26 -2.94 -4.45 3.41
C LYS A 26 -4.29 -4.56 4.11
N ASN A 27 -4.36 -4.31 5.42
CA ASN A 27 -5.53 -4.66 6.23
C ASN A 27 -6.40 -3.47 6.65
N THR A 28 -5.83 -2.28 6.77
CA THR A 28 -6.57 -1.11 7.30
C THR A 28 -6.68 0.03 6.30
N TYR A 29 -6.06 -0.08 5.11
CA TYR A 29 -6.00 0.99 4.10
C TYR A 29 -5.49 2.33 4.65
N VAL A 30 -4.77 2.29 5.78
CA VAL A 30 -4.25 3.47 6.45
C VAL A 30 -2.98 3.90 5.74
N MET A 31 -3.05 5.05 5.08
CA MET A 31 -1.89 5.67 4.46
C MET A 31 -0.95 6.20 5.54
N PRO A 32 0.38 5.98 5.40
CA PRO A 32 1.33 6.63 6.29
C PRO A 32 1.30 8.15 6.11
N PRO A 33 1.66 8.94 7.14
CA PRO A 33 1.69 10.40 7.06
C PRO A 33 2.68 10.93 6.00
N ARG A 34 3.64 10.09 5.57
CA ARG A 34 4.49 10.35 4.43
C ARG A 34 4.61 9.05 3.62
N LEU A 35 4.24 9.11 2.35
CA LEU A 35 4.48 8.05 1.38
C LEU A 35 5.50 8.55 0.35
N ASP A 36 6.68 7.95 0.37
CA ASP A 36 7.73 8.27 -0.60
C ASP A 36 7.35 7.76 -2.00
N ARG A 37 7.65 8.55 -3.04
CA ARG A 37 7.33 8.18 -4.44
C ARG A 37 7.98 6.86 -4.83
N GLY A 38 9.24 6.64 -4.46
CA GLY A 38 9.94 5.40 -4.74
C GLY A 38 9.33 4.17 -4.07
N THR A 39 8.66 4.35 -2.92
CA THR A 39 7.91 3.28 -2.25
C THR A 39 6.64 2.94 -3.02
N LEU A 40 5.92 3.96 -3.49
CA LEU A 40 4.73 3.79 -4.31
C LEU A 40 5.06 3.10 -5.65
N GLU A 41 6.16 3.49 -6.31
CA GLU A 41 6.63 2.88 -7.55
C GLU A 41 6.95 1.39 -7.36
N LYS A 42 7.62 1.02 -6.25
CA LYS A 42 7.88 -0.39 -5.92
C LYS A 42 6.61 -1.19 -5.66
N LEU A 43 5.65 -0.61 -4.94
CA LEU A 43 4.34 -1.22 -4.73
C LEU A 43 3.65 -1.50 -6.06
N CYS A 44 3.63 -0.50 -6.95
CA CYS A 44 3.05 -0.62 -8.29
C CYS A 44 3.75 -1.72 -9.12
N GLN A 45 5.07 -1.81 -9.04
CA GLN A 45 5.85 -2.82 -9.77
C GLN A 45 5.62 -4.24 -9.24
N VAL A 46 5.42 -4.40 -7.93
CA VAL A 46 5.14 -5.72 -7.31
C VAL A 46 3.71 -6.16 -7.56
N LEU A 47 2.76 -5.24 -7.47
CA LEU A 47 1.33 -5.49 -7.60
C LEU A 47 0.83 -5.41 -9.05
N ASP A 48 1.69 -5.04 -10.00
CA ASP A 48 1.38 -4.85 -11.41
C ASP A 48 0.18 -3.89 -11.59
N CYS A 49 0.25 -2.73 -10.93
CA CYS A 49 -0.80 -1.71 -10.95
C CYS A 49 -0.22 -0.31 -11.16
N GLN A 50 -1.09 0.68 -11.41
CA GLN A 50 -0.68 2.08 -11.51
C GLN A 50 -0.79 2.78 -10.15
N PRO A 51 -0.03 3.86 -9.92
CA PRO A 51 -0.16 4.65 -8.69
C PRO A 51 -1.58 5.22 -8.50
N GLY A 52 -2.29 5.50 -9.60
CA GLY A 52 -3.70 5.92 -9.56
C GLY A 52 -4.65 4.83 -9.06
N ASP A 53 -4.32 3.55 -9.23
CA ASP A 53 -5.12 2.43 -8.70
C ASP A 53 -4.98 2.29 -7.17
N LEU A 54 -3.84 2.70 -6.62
CA LEU A 54 -3.54 2.61 -5.18
C LEU A 54 -3.97 3.84 -4.39
N LEU A 55 -4.13 4.99 -5.05
CA LEU A 55 -4.42 6.27 -4.41
C LEU A 55 -5.87 6.67 -4.66
N ARG A 56 -6.64 6.78 -3.56
CA ARG A 56 -7.97 7.36 -3.57
C ARG A 56 -7.99 8.56 -2.62
N TRP A 57 -8.58 9.67 -3.07
CA TRP A 57 -8.92 10.76 -2.16
C TRP A 57 -10.05 10.31 -1.23
N VAL A 58 -9.79 10.35 0.07
CA VAL A 58 -10.80 10.08 1.11
C VAL A 58 -11.01 11.37 1.88
N PRO A 59 -12.21 11.97 1.85
CA PRO A 59 -12.52 13.12 2.69
C PRO A 59 -12.41 12.73 4.17
N ASP A 60 -11.97 13.67 5.01
CA ASP A 60 -11.67 13.51 6.45
C ASP A 60 -12.82 12.91 7.30
N GLN A 61 -14.02 12.78 6.73
CA GLN A 61 -15.23 12.26 7.36
C GLN A 61 -15.43 10.74 7.19
N GLU A 62 -14.67 10.06 6.32
CA GLU A 62 -14.91 8.63 5.99
C GLU A 62 -13.98 7.65 6.73
N GLY A 63 -13.06 8.12 7.58
CA GLY A 63 -12.12 7.28 8.33
C GLY A 63 -12.56 6.85 9.74
N SER A 64 -13.81 7.11 10.14
CA SER A 64 -14.29 6.85 11.51
C SER A 64 -15.78 6.44 11.57
N LEU A 65 -16.12 5.31 10.97
CA LEU A 65 -17.36 4.57 11.23
C LEU A 65 -17.06 3.12 11.58
#